data_AF-A0A936T7M3-F1
#
_entry.id   AF-A0A936T7M3-F1
#
_cell.length_a   1.000
_cell.length_b   1.000
_cell.length_c   1.000
_cell.angle_alpha   90.00
_cell.angle_beta   90.00
_cell.angle_gamma   90.00
#
_symmetry.space_group_name_H-M   'P 1'
#
loop_
_entity.id
_entity.type
_entity.pdbx_description
1 polymer ?
#
loop_
_entity_poly.entity_id
_entity_poly.type
_entity_poly.pdbx_seq_one_letter_code
_entity_poly.pdbx_strand_id
1 'polypeptide(L)' 'MLDQGRLEFPLDSFKLLAKASQAQLSRYELLPDGAGVEWPDLDEHLSLRGFLLSSMGHILRQSGPSGQKRRTKAVA' A
#
# COMPACT_ATOMS: atom_id res chain seq x y z
N MET A 1 20.84 -11.72 -1.17
CA MET A 1 20.50 -10.71 -0.15
C MET A 1 19.48 -9.80 -0.81
N LEU A 2 18.22 -9.80 -0.37
CA LEU A 2 17.23 -8.86 -0.92
C LEU A 2 17.59 -7.47 -0.38
N ASP A 3 17.90 -6.53 -1.26
CA ASP A 3 17.98 -5.12 -0.86
C ASP A 3 16.63 -4.70 -0.28
N GLN A 4 16.64 -4.06 0.89
CA GLN A 4 15.45 -3.84 1.70
C GLN A 4 14.43 -2.93 1.00
N GLY A 5 13.42 -3.54 0.38
CA GLY A 5 12.23 -2.83 -0.08
C GLY A 5 11.25 -2.64 1.07
N ARG A 6 10.81 -1.40 1.32
CA ARG A 6 9.74 -1.09 2.28
C ARG A 6 8.44 -0.83 1.53
N LEU A 7 7.39 -1.58 1.86
CA LEU A 7 6.03 -1.31 1.41
C LEU A 7 5.25 -0.73 2.59
N GLU A 8 4.59 0.40 2.37
CA GLU A 8 3.73 1.05 3.35
C GLU A 8 2.32 1.18 2.76
N PHE A 9 1.32 0.91 3.59
CA PHE A 9 -0.08 1.08 3.23
C PHE A 9 -0.87 1.54 4.46
N PRO A 10 -1.80 2.49 4.30
CA PRO A 10 -2.54 3.00 5.43
C PRO A 10 -3.65 2.01 5.83
N LEU A 11 -3.63 1.56 7.09
CA LEU A 11 -4.55 0.52 7.58
C LEU A 11 -6.02 0.99 7.62
N ASP A 12 -6.24 2.30 7.71
CA ASP A 12 -7.57 2.93 7.66
C ASP A 12 -8.30 2.75 6.32
N SER A 13 -7.61 2.31 5.27
CA SER A 13 -8.20 1.96 3.98
C SER A 13 -8.98 0.64 4.03
N PHE A 14 -8.82 -0.16 5.09
CA PHE A 14 -9.55 -1.41 5.29
C PHE A 14 -10.62 -1.22 6.37
N LYS A 15 -11.87 -1.58 6.05
CA LYS A 15 -13.04 -1.29 6.90
C LYS A 15 -12.92 -1.80 8.34
N LEU A 16 -12.35 -3.01 8.52
CA LEU A 16 -12.19 -3.62 9.85
C LEU A 16 -11.01 -2.99 10.60
N LEU A 17 -9.87 -2.82 9.93
CA LEU A 17 -8.67 -2.23 10.53
C LEU A 17 -8.85 -0.75 10.88
N ALA A 18 -9.64 0.00 10.12
CA ALA A 18 -9.98 1.40 10.40
C ALA A 18 -10.75 1.60 11.72
N LYS A 19 -11.43 0.55 12.20
CA LYS A 19 -12.22 0.57 13.44
C LYS A 19 -11.53 -0.17 14.59
N ALA A 20 -10.38 -0.78 14.33
CA ALA A 20 -9.68 -1.60 15.30
C ALA A 20 -9.01 -0.73 16.38
N SER A 21 -9.00 -1.23 17.60
CA SER A 21 -8.19 -0.64 18.67
C SER A 21 -6.70 -0.87 18.43
N GLN A 22 -5.86 -0.03 19.04
CA GLN A 22 -4.41 -0.22 18.97
C GLN A 22 -3.96 -1.59 19.49
N ALA A 23 -4.66 -2.13 20.51
CA ALA A 23 -4.40 -3.45 21.05
C ALA A 23 -4.66 -4.55 20.01
N GLN A 24 -5.78 -4.50 19.30
CA GLN A 24 -6.10 -5.43 18.21
C GLN A 24 -5.08 -5.30 17.06
N LEU A 25 -4.73 -4.07 16.66
CA LEU A 25 -3.76 -3.85 15.59
C LEU A 25 -2.34 -4.35 15.93
N SER A 26 -1.98 -4.34 17.22
CA SER A 26 -0.69 -4.86 17.68
C SER A 26 -0.58 -6.39 17.71
N ARG A 27 -1.72 -7.10 17.61
CA ARG A 27 -1.80 -8.56 17.62
C ARG A 27 -1.98 -9.08 16.20
N TYR A 28 -0.96 -8.89 15.38
CA TYR A 28 -0.90 -9.43 14.03
C TYR A 28 0.03 -10.65 13.96
N GLU A 29 -0.25 -11.54 13.02
CA GLU A 29 0.57 -12.72 12.74
C GLU A 29 0.94 -12.75 11.26
N LEU A 30 2.07 -13.38 10.93
CA LEU A 30 2.48 -13.58 9.54
C LEU A 30 1.84 -14.85 9.02
N LEU A 31 1.23 -14.76 7.83
CA LEU A 31 0.74 -15.94 7.14
C LEU A 31 1.91 -16.85 6.71
N PRO A 32 1.68 -18.17 6.56
CA PRO A 32 2.68 -19.12 6.08
C PRO A 32 3.37 -18.65 4.81
N ASP A 33 4.66 -19.00 4.67
CA ASP A 33 5.53 -18.63 3.55
C ASP A 33 5.63 -17.12 3.28
N GLY A 34 5.26 -16.28 4.25
CA GLY A 34 5.25 -14.82 4.10
C GLY A 34 4.19 -14.32 3.12
N ALA A 35 3.10 -15.09 2.94
CA ALA A 35 2.03 -14.76 1.99
C ALA A 35 1.26 -13.48 2.35
N GLY A 36 1.39 -12.99 3.59
CA GLY A 36 0.69 -11.80 4.07
C GLY A 36 0.70 -11.68 5.59
N VAL A 37 -0.26 -10.92 6.10
CA VAL A 37 -0.47 -10.64 7.53
C VAL A 37 -1.93 -10.93 7.88
N GLU A 38 -2.18 -11.49 9.06
CA GLU A 38 -3.52 -11.66 9.61
C GLU A 38 -3.67 -10.95 10.96
N TRP A 39 -4.90 -10.52 11.25
CA TRP A 39 -5.31 -10.02 12.56
C TRP A 39 -6.38 -10.95 13.13
N PRO A 40 -6.00 -11.95 13.96
CA PRO A 40 -6.93 -12.97 14.45
C PRO A 40 -8.12 -12.39 15.24
N ASP A 41 -7.89 -11.32 16.01
CA ASP A 41 -8.93 -10.63 16.78
C ASP A 41 -10.00 -9.95 15.91
N LEU A 42 -9.72 -9.76 14.62
CA LEU A 42 -10.55 -9.04 13.67
C LEU A 42 -11.09 -9.93 12.54
N ASP A 43 -10.62 -11.18 12.44
CA ASP A 43 -10.90 -12.09 11.31
C ASP A 43 -10.55 -11.45 9.95
N GLU A 44 -9.43 -10.71 9.90
CA GLU A 44 -9.00 -9.94 8.72
C GLU A 44 -7.62 -10.40 8.24
N HIS A 45 -7.45 -10.50 6.92
CA HIS A 45 -6.25 -11.03 6.28
C HIS A 45 -5.83 -10.16 5.11
N LEU A 46 -4.56 -9.78 5.08
CA LEU A 46 -3.97 -8.93 4.06
C LEU A 46 -2.85 -9.66 3.31
N SER A 47 -3.09 -9.96 2.03
CA SER A 47 -2.11 -10.70 1.21
C SER A 47 -1.00 -9.80 0.66
N LEU A 48 0.26 -10.26 0.72
CA LEU A 48 1.41 -9.58 0.13
C LEU A 48 1.23 -9.41 -1.39
N ARG A 49 0.62 -10.40 -2.06
CA ARG A 49 0.32 -10.32 -3.50
C ARG A 49 -0.60 -9.16 -3.83
N GLY A 50 -1.65 -8.96 -3.05
CA GLY A 50 -2.59 -7.84 -3.22
C GLY A 50 -1.89 -6.49 -3.01
N PHE A 51 -1.02 -6.42 -2.00
CA PHE A 51 -0.19 -5.24 -1.73
C PHE A 51 0.71 -4.89 -2.92
N LEU A 52 1.48 -5.86 -3.42
CA LEU A 52 2.38 -5.64 -4.57
C LEU A 52 1.62 -5.14 -5.80
N LEU A 53 0.48 -5.75 -6.12
CA LEU A 53 -0.32 -5.33 -7.29
C LEU A 53 -0.84 -3.90 -7.14
N SER A 54 -1.29 -3.53 -5.94
CA SER A 54 -1.78 -2.18 -5.64
C SER A 54 -0.66 -1.14 -5.71
N SER A 55 0.46 -1.38 -5.04
CA SER A 55 1.60 -0.47 -5.00
C SER A 55 2.23 -0.30 -6.38
N MET A 56 2.44 -1.39 -7.13
CA MET A 56 2.99 -1.32 -8.48
C MET A 56 2.04 -0.62 -9.44
N GLY A 57 0.73 -0.90 -9.37
CA GLY A 57 -0.27 -0.20 -10.17
C GLY A 57 -0.26 1.30 -9.92
N HIS A 58 -0.08 1.72 -8.67
CA HIS A 58 0.03 3.13 -8.30
C HIS A 58 1.31 3.78 -8.86
N ILE A 59 2.47 3.13 -8.69
CA ILE A 59 3.76 3.61 -9.21
C ILE A 59 3.72 3.74 -10.74
N LEU A 60 3.21 2.71 -11.43
CA LEU A 60 3.12 2.71 -12.89
C LEU A 60 2.16 3.78 -13.42
N ARG A 61 1.04 4.04 -12.72
CA ARG A 61 0.09 5.09 -13.09
C ARG A 61 0.65 6.51 -12.89
N GLN A 62 1.47 6.71 -11.87
CA GLN A 62 2.16 7.99 -11.63
C GLN A 62 3.31 8.25 -12.62
N SER A 63 3.83 7.20 -13.25
CA SER A 63 4.95 7.29 -14.20
C SER A 63 4.51 7.54 -15.65
N GLY A 64 3.20 7.74 -15.90
CA GLY A 64 2.69 8.13 -17.20
C GLY A 64 3.22 9.52 -17.64
N PRO A 65 3.33 9.81 -18.95
CA PRO A 65 4.00 11.01 -19.43
C PRO A 65 3.28 12.25 -18.90
N SER A 66 3.93 12.95 -17.99
CA SER A 66 3.54 14.27 -17.51
C SER A 66 3.50 15.23 -18.71
N GLY A 67 2.30 15.52 -19.20
CA GLY A 67 2.06 16.51 -20.25
C GLY A 67 2.52 17.89 -19.79
N GLN A 68 3.77 18.21 -20.06
CA GLN A 68 4.33 19.54 -19.83
C GLN A 68 3.72 20.51 -20.85
N LYS A 69 2.62 21.16 -20.46
CA LYS A 69 2.13 22.36 -21.14
C LYS A 69 3.20 23.44 -21.00
N ARG A 70 4.08 23.56 -22.00
CA ARG A 70 4.92 24.73 -22.21
C ARG A 70 4.02 25.95 -22.41
N ARG A 71 3.84 26.76 -21.38
CA ARG A 71 3.40 28.16 -21.56
C ARG A 71 4.62 28.94 -22.05
N THR A 72 4.76 29.08 -23.36
CA THR A 72 5.65 30.09 -23.94
C THR A 72 5.08 31.46 -23.62
N LYS A 73 5.82 32.24 -22.83
CA LYS A 73 5.60 33.66 -22.64
C LYS A 73 5.98 34.34 -23.96
N ALA A 74 5.00 34.79 -24.73
CA ALA A 74 5.25 35.70 -25.85
C ALA A 74 5.35 37.12 -25.30
N VAL A 75 6.50 37.74 -25.53
CA VAL A 75 6.76 39.17 -25.36
C VAL A 75 6.55 39.80 -26.74
N ALA A 76 5.63 40.74 -26.84
CA ALA A 76 5.60 41.84 -27.81
C ALA A 76 4.55 42.86 -27.36
#